data_AF-A0A7Y4EFB1-F1
#
_entry.id   AF-A0A7Y4EFB1-F1
#
_cell.length_a   1.000
_cell.length_b   1.000
_cell.length_c   1.000
_cell.angle_alpha   90.00
_cell.angle_beta   90.00
_cell.angle_gamma   90.00
#
_symmetry.space_group_name_H-M   'P 1'
#
loop_
_entity.id
_entity.type
_entity.pdbx_description
1 polymer ?
#
loop_
_entity_poly.entity_id
_entity_poly.type
_entity_poly.pdbx_seq_one_letter_code
_entity_poly.pdbx_strand_id
1 'polypeptide(L)'
;MLINVPLFPASENSIPSTTTNRQKTISDSLRQTAQIENAKCLIVGYSPTGGGHTGRTLNIVKMALEKNKLPHGSSVIFHVPPAWPDTNKGKSAFGKPLSDLCRLLSANKVNVILAQSDKPIYGYLTKSGGSDDTNIMRRLASYPQREVSNKTLADAKLFHPNNSDVSYQSLPTITAKNIFSYIVGEKSKGLIAEEKIYVLTDMAPDLQKAAGKHNIMSTHRVDQQNHAIMLQPNDQHDHNPKNALLTKVLGGTGEQISHIGLGEKNTLQDVAKSLAKLKITQQNSLDEARQAVYKVALNHAQTPIEITSPIEFTGVITADKSVNHTQIKRMTYVYAHKKNDIIIQYIIDGINHGKPGFKDHLFMICGANALPKYNALHLSYIADADGITTAGAGTTGESVYLHNTGSSTSNLLVLPIEEHNEQEANALYLQKHSIMAKYMTSGLNKNLSNTLDNFFKRPLATSARDMRSLFSAVQNEETYVKQACDTLFGDASPSEQSRKFALREQGMRRNHHLTVHRRFFKLVGQLDDNIGREVPQGIKLTTSHQAISQQEALDKLMDTTSLALFLETDQNTAQSLPMLEKIRAIFQKNINAEERAKVTEKLYQSPYTGF
;
A
#
# COMPACT_ATOMS: atom_id res chain seq x y z
N MET A 1 47.27 -7.06 -60.79
CA MET A 1 47.90 -6.07 -59.89
C MET A 1 47.70 -6.55 -58.47
N LEU A 2 48.63 -7.39 -58.02
CA LEU A 2 49.69 -7.04 -57.04
C LEU A 2 49.09 -7.01 -55.62
N ILE A 3 48.90 -8.18 -54.99
CA ILE A 3 49.89 -8.94 -54.16
C ILE A 3 50.02 -8.24 -52.78
N ASN A 4 49.65 -8.83 -51.64
CA ASN A 4 50.45 -9.88 -51.00
C ASN A 4 49.69 -10.78 -49.99
N VAL A 5 50.19 -12.00 -49.89
CA VAL A 5 49.59 -13.23 -49.35
C VAL A 5 50.10 -13.52 -47.90
N PRO A 6 49.84 -14.68 -47.23
CA PRO A 6 49.54 -14.81 -45.80
C PRO A 6 50.77 -15.25 -44.97
N LEU A 7 50.61 -15.55 -43.68
CA LEU A 7 51.28 -16.66 -42.96
C LEU A 7 50.88 -16.68 -41.47
N PHE A 8 50.35 -17.82 -41.00
CA PHE A 8 50.28 -18.18 -39.57
C PHE A 8 51.71 -18.40 -39.00
N PRO A 9 51.90 -18.36 -37.67
CA PRO A 9 51.81 -19.63 -36.94
C PRO A 9 51.01 -19.56 -35.65
N ALA A 10 50.40 -20.70 -35.34
CA ALA A 10 49.91 -21.06 -34.01
C ALA A 10 51.06 -20.97 -32.98
N SER A 11 50.79 -20.34 -31.84
CA SER A 11 51.41 -20.74 -30.59
C SER A 11 50.32 -21.26 -29.67
N GLU A 12 50.45 -22.54 -29.37
CA GLU A 12 49.72 -23.25 -28.34
C GLU A 12 49.88 -22.50 -27.01
N ASN A 13 48.76 -22.01 -26.51
CA ASN A 13 48.49 -22.03 -25.07
C ASN A 13 46.99 -22.26 -24.95
N SER A 14 46.64 -23.54 -25.06
CA SER A 14 45.35 -24.08 -24.69
C SER A 14 45.07 -23.75 -23.23
N ILE A 15 44.42 -22.62 -22.97
CA ILE A 15 43.63 -22.45 -21.74
C ILE A 15 42.42 -23.38 -21.93
N PRO A 16 42.22 -24.39 -21.07
CA PRO A 16 41.10 -25.30 -21.23
C PRO A 16 39.80 -24.50 -21.22
N SER A 17 39.02 -24.60 -22.30
CA SER A 17 37.64 -24.13 -22.35
C SER A 17 36.76 -25.05 -21.52
N THR A 18 36.94 -25.02 -20.19
CA THR A 18 36.00 -25.57 -19.23
C THR A 18 35.16 -24.43 -18.66
N THR A 19 34.39 -23.77 -19.51
CA THR A 19 33.22 -23.01 -19.05
C THR A 19 32.00 -23.85 -19.32
N THR A 20 31.81 -24.87 -18.47
CA THR A 20 30.46 -25.31 -18.13
C THR A 20 29.62 -24.07 -17.88
N ASN A 21 28.49 -23.94 -18.59
CA ASN A 21 27.48 -22.90 -18.37
C ASN A 21 26.94 -23.01 -16.94
N ARG A 22 27.70 -22.49 -15.98
CA ARG A 22 27.35 -22.55 -14.56
C ARG A 22 26.18 -21.60 -14.38
N GLN A 23 25.04 -22.12 -13.94
CA GLN A 23 23.88 -21.30 -13.65
C GLN A 23 24.27 -20.25 -12.61
N LYS A 24 24.10 -18.97 -12.96
CA LYS A 24 24.46 -17.83 -12.10
C LYS A 24 23.76 -17.96 -10.76
N THR A 25 24.52 -18.00 -9.66
CA THR A 25 23.94 -18.10 -8.32
C THR A 25 23.58 -16.72 -7.77
N ILE A 26 22.83 -16.70 -6.66
CA ILE A 26 22.56 -15.46 -5.92
C ILE A 26 23.85 -14.84 -5.38
N SER A 27 24.74 -15.67 -4.84
CA SER A 27 26.07 -15.22 -4.37
C SER A 27 26.88 -14.57 -5.49
N ASP A 28 26.88 -15.16 -6.68
CA ASP A 28 27.59 -14.58 -7.83
C ASP A 28 27.01 -13.21 -8.21
N SER A 29 25.68 -13.07 -8.17
CA SER A 29 24.98 -11.81 -8.46
C SER A 29 25.32 -10.72 -7.44
N LEU A 30 25.32 -11.05 -6.15
CA LEU A 30 25.65 -10.11 -5.08
C LEU A 30 27.14 -9.74 -5.08
N ARG A 31 28.04 -10.70 -5.34
CA ARG A 31 29.48 -10.42 -5.48
C ARG A 31 29.77 -9.51 -6.67
N GLN A 32 29.07 -9.72 -7.80
CA GLN A 32 29.16 -8.80 -8.94
C GLN A 32 28.75 -7.38 -8.53
N THR A 33 27.64 -7.23 -7.79
CA THR A 33 27.21 -5.92 -7.27
C THR A 33 28.27 -5.30 -6.36
N ALA A 34 28.93 -6.08 -5.50
CA ALA A 34 29.98 -5.56 -4.63
C ALA A 34 31.21 -5.07 -5.41
N GLN A 35 31.62 -5.81 -6.45
CA GLN A 35 32.81 -5.50 -7.26
C GLN A 35 32.66 -4.27 -8.15
N ILE A 36 31.44 -3.96 -8.60
CA ILE A 36 31.19 -2.78 -9.42
C ILE A 36 31.05 -1.56 -8.50
N GLU A 37 31.92 -0.56 -8.68
CA GLU A 37 32.04 0.61 -7.82
C GLU A 37 30.69 1.28 -7.53
N ASN A 38 29.94 1.63 -8.58
CA ASN A 38 28.69 2.38 -8.49
C ASN A 38 27.43 1.52 -8.32
N ALA A 39 27.56 0.19 -8.36
CA ALA A 39 26.43 -0.72 -8.24
C ALA A 39 25.91 -0.75 -6.80
N LYS A 40 24.58 -0.86 -6.66
CA LYS A 40 23.88 -0.82 -5.38
C LYS A 40 23.07 -2.09 -5.16
N CYS A 41 22.82 -2.42 -3.90
CA CYS A 41 21.88 -3.47 -3.50
C CYS A 41 20.64 -2.83 -2.86
N LEU A 42 19.53 -2.81 -3.58
CA LEU A 42 18.26 -2.30 -3.07
C LEU A 42 17.39 -3.45 -2.58
N ILE A 43 16.98 -3.41 -1.32
CA ILE A 43 16.06 -4.38 -0.70
C ILE A 43 14.70 -3.70 -0.53
N VAL A 44 13.66 -4.32 -1.09
CA VAL A 44 12.32 -3.73 -1.19
C VAL A 44 11.30 -4.61 -0.49
N GLY A 45 10.61 -4.06 0.51
CA GLY A 45 9.46 -4.70 1.15
C GLY A 45 8.21 -3.84 0.97
N TYR A 46 7.06 -4.45 0.70
CA TYR A 46 5.82 -3.69 0.53
C TYR A 46 4.60 -4.48 0.96
N SER A 47 3.55 -3.77 1.38
CA SER A 47 2.23 -4.32 1.67
C SER A 47 1.48 -4.65 0.36
N PRO A 48 0.72 -5.77 0.28
CA PRO A 48 -0.16 -6.08 -0.85
C PRO A 48 -1.52 -5.37 -0.74
N THR A 49 -1.65 -4.31 0.05
CA THR A 49 -2.89 -3.53 0.14
C THR A 49 -3.28 -2.99 -1.23
N GLY A 50 -4.50 -3.30 -1.68
CA GLY A 50 -5.14 -2.58 -2.77
C GLY A 50 -5.18 -1.07 -2.49
N GLY A 51 -5.33 -0.23 -3.51
CA GLY A 51 -5.40 1.24 -3.35
C GLY A 51 -4.20 2.03 -3.89
N GLY A 52 -3.31 1.41 -4.66
CA GLY A 52 -2.20 2.10 -5.33
C GLY A 52 -0.89 2.16 -4.52
N HIS A 53 -0.87 1.68 -3.27
CA HIS A 53 0.32 1.68 -2.40
C HIS A 53 1.46 0.84 -2.98
N THR A 54 1.20 -0.45 -3.24
CA THR A 54 2.16 -1.35 -3.88
C THR A 54 2.70 -0.78 -5.20
N GLY A 55 1.81 -0.20 -6.02
CA GLY A 55 2.19 0.42 -7.30
C GLY A 55 3.19 1.56 -7.13
N ARG A 56 3.04 2.38 -6.09
CA ARG A 56 3.97 3.50 -5.80
C ARG A 56 5.36 3.00 -5.43
N THR A 57 5.48 1.96 -4.58
CA THR A 57 6.79 1.39 -4.22
C THR A 57 7.50 0.85 -5.45
N LEU A 58 6.79 0.13 -6.33
CA LEU A 58 7.34 -0.35 -7.59
C LEU A 58 7.72 0.81 -8.53
N ASN A 59 6.95 1.90 -8.55
CA ASN A 59 7.27 3.10 -9.32
C ASN A 59 8.53 3.81 -8.82
N ILE A 60 8.85 3.77 -7.52
CA ILE A 60 10.12 4.32 -6.99
C ILE A 60 11.29 3.51 -7.53
N VAL A 61 11.19 2.18 -7.51
CA VAL A 61 12.25 1.31 -8.07
C VAL A 61 12.43 1.56 -9.57
N LYS A 62 11.33 1.72 -10.31
CA LYS A 62 11.35 2.09 -11.72
C LYS A 62 12.03 3.45 -11.94
N MET A 63 11.66 4.47 -11.18
CA MET A 63 12.27 5.80 -11.28
C MET A 63 13.76 5.77 -10.93
N ALA A 64 14.15 4.99 -9.91
CA ALA A 64 15.55 4.81 -9.55
C ALA A 64 16.36 4.19 -10.69
N LEU A 65 15.77 3.28 -11.47
CA LEU A 65 16.38 2.75 -12.68
C LEU A 65 16.49 3.83 -13.77
N GLU A 66 15.40 4.55 -14.06
CA GLU A 66 15.34 5.60 -15.10
C GLU A 66 16.30 6.75 -14.82
N LYS A 67 16.50 7.11 -13.54
CA LYS A 67 17.48 8.11 -13.08
C LYS A 67 18.91 7.56 -12.92
N ASN A 68 19.18 6.33 -13.37
CA ASN A 68 20.47 5.65 -13.25
C ASN A 68 21.00 5.55 -11.80
N LYS A 69 20.12 5.55 -10.80
CA LYS A 69 20.46 5.31 -9.39
C LYS A 69 20.71 3.82 -9.12
N LEU A 70 20.13 2.95 -9.95
CA LEU A 70 20.40 1.51 -10.03
C LEU A 70 21.16 1.16 -11.33
N PRO A 71 22.46 1.49 -11.44
CA PRO A 71 23.24 1.25 -12.66
C PRO A 71 23.48 -0.24 -12.91
N HIS A 72 24.02 -0.55 -14.09
CA HIS A 72 24.43 -1.90 -14.51
C HIS A 72 25.14 -2.68 -13.38
N GLY A 73 24.71 -3.92 -13.15
CA GLY A 73 25.30 -4.80 -12.14
C GLY A 73 24.79 -4.58 -10.72
N SER A 74 23.90 -3.60 -10.51
CA SER A 74 23.12 -3.50 -9.26
C SER A 74 22.27 -4.74 -9.01
N SER A 75 21.83 -4.92 -7.76
CA SER A 75 20.89 -5.97 -7.37
C SER A 75 19.66 -5.38 -6.71
N VAL A 76 18.48 -5.92 -7.03
CA VAL A 76 17.21 -5.61 -6.37
C VAL A 76 16.64 -6.88 -5.76
N ILE A 77 16.42 -6.87 -4.45
CA ILE A 77 15.83 -7.97 -3.69
C ILE A 77 14.42 -7.58 -3.30
N PHE A 78 13.42 -8.24 -3.88
CA PHE A 78 12.03 -8.06 -3.49
C PHE A 78 11.66 -9.07 -2.39
N HIS A 79 11.33 -8.55 -1.21
CA HIS A 79 10.79 -9.30 -0.08
C HIS A 79 9.26 -9.23 -0.13
N VAL A 80 8.68 -10.05 -0.99
CA VAL A 80 7.27 -9.93 -1.39
C VAL A 80 6.34 -10.51 -0.32
N PRO A 81 5.13 -9.97 -0.16
CA PRO A 81 4.13 -10.59 0.68
C PRO A 81 3.66 -11.94 0.08
N PRO A 82 3.19 -12.88 0.91
CA PRO A 82 2.66 -14.16 0.44
C PRO A 82 1.34 -13.96 -0.30
N ALA A 83 0.95 -15.00 -1.04
CA ALA A 83 -0.32 -15.04 -1.72
C ALA A 83 -1.50 -14.85 -0.75
N TRP A 84 -2.50 -14.10 -1.19
CA TRP A 84 -3.73 -13.90 -0.44
C TRP A 84 -4.49 -15.23 -0.33
N PRO A 85 -5.03 -15.60 0.85
CA PRO A 85 -5.74 -16.87 1.03
C PRO A 85 -6.96 -17.03 0.12
N ASP A 86 -7.70 -15.94 -0.14
CA ASP A 86 -9.02 -15.97 -0.81
C ASP A 86 -9.04 -15.42 -2.24
N THR A 87 -7.94 -14.87 -2.77
CA THR A 87 -7.89 -14.53 -4.20
C THR A 87 -7.53 -15.80 -4.96
N ASN A 88 -8.47 -16.31 -5.77
CA ASN A 88 -8.34 -17.45 -6.69
C ASN A 88 -6.90 -18.00 -6.81
N LYS A 89 -6.71 -19.20 -6.24
CA LYS A 89 -5.53 -20.07 -6.34
C LYS A 89 -4.57 -19.65 -7.46
N GLY A 90 -3.55 -18.85 -7.11
CA GLY A 90 -2.38 -18.62 -7.99
C GLY A 90 -2.30 -17.28 -8.72
N LYS A 91 -3.27 -16.37 -8.61
CA LYS A 91 -3.17 -15.02 -9.20
C LYS A 91 -3.09 -13.94 -8.13
N SER A 92 -1.89 -13.41 -7.87
CA SER A 92 -1.79 -12.15 -7.11
C SER A 92 -2.15 -10.98 -8.03
N ALA A 93 -2.96 -10.03 -7.56
CA ALA A 93 -3.32 -8.82 -8.31
C ALA A 93 -2.09 -7.98 -8.73
N PHE A 94 -0.93 -8.25 -8.15
CA PHE A 94 0.33 -7.52 -8.33
C PHE A 94 1.38 -8.28 -9.13
N GLY A 95 1.10 -9.52 -9.54
CA GLY A 95 2.09 -10.34 -10.23
C GLY A 95 2.52 -9.77 -11.57
N LYS A 96 1.61 -9.14 -12.31
CA LYS A 96 1.94 -8.50 -13.59
C LYS A 96 2.79 -7.22 -13.40
N PRO A 97 2.39 -6.21 -12.60
CA PRO A 97 3.23 -5.04 -12.35
C PRO A 97 4.64 -5.38 -11.85
N LEU A 98 4.76 -6.32 -10.90
CA LEU A 98 6.07 -6.77 -10.42
C LEU A 98 6.86 -7.46 -11.54
N SER A 99 6.26 -8.40 -12.27
CA SER A 99 6.93 -9.11 -13.36
C SER A 99 7.41 -8.16 -14.46
N ASP A 100 6.60 -7.18 -14.85
CA ASP A 100 6.96 -6.17 -15.83
C ASP A 100 8.18 -5.35 -15.36
N LEU A 101 8.22 -4.95 -14.08
CA LEU A 101 9.37 -4.27 -13.49
C LEU A 101 10.60 -5.18 -13.42
N CYS A 102 10.45 -6.45 -13.03
CA CYS A 102 11.55 -7.42 -13.01
C CYS A 102 12.17 -7.59 -14.40
N ARG A 103 11.36 -7.65 -15.46
CA ARG A 103 11.85 -7.69 -16.85
C ARG A 103 12.60 -6.41 -17.22
N LEU A 104 12.06 -5.25 -16.86
CA LEU A 104 12.70 -3.96 -17.11
C LEU A 104 14.08 -3.84 -16.42
N LEU A 105 14.16 -4.21 -15.14
CA LEU A 105 15.41 -4.26 -14.37
C LEU A 105 16.42 -5.21 -15.01
N SER A 106 15.98 -6.42 -15.37
CA SER A 106 16.85 -7.44 -15.99
C SER A 106 17.36 -7.01 -17.37
N ALA A 107 16.53 -6.35 -18.17
CA ALA A 107 16.92 -5.79 -19.47
C ALA A 107 18.04 -4.75 -19.32
N ASN A 108 18.02 -3.99 -18.23
CA ASN A 108 19.06 -3.03 -17.85
C ASN A 108 20.21 -3.67 -17.03
N LYS A 109 20.32 -5.00 -17.05
CA LYS A 109 21.39 -5.77 -16.40
C LYS A 109 21.47 -5.56 -14.87
N VAL A 110 20.32 -5.28 -14.26
CA VAL A 110 20.15 -5.30 -12.80
C VAL A 110 19.72 -6.72 -12.40
N ASN A 111 20.40 -7.31 -11.42
CA ASN A 111 20.03 -8.63 -10.90
C ASN A 111 18.76 -8.51 -10.07
N VAL A 112 17.81 -9.42 -10.27
CA VAL A 112 16.54 -9.40 -9.54
C VAL A 112 16.36 -10.69 -8.75
N ILE A 113 16.21 -10.56 -7.44
CA ILE A 113 16.08 -11.67 -6.49
C ILE A 113 14.72 -11.56 -5.80
N LEU A 114 14.02 -12.69 -5.69
CA LEU A 114 12.66 -12.79 -5.17
C LEU A 114 12.61 -13.75 -3.98
N ALA A 115 12.07 -13.28 -2.87
CA ALA A 115 11.83 -14.06 -1.66
C ALA A 115 10.50 -13.66 -1.03
N GLN A 116 9.81 -14.62 -0.42
CA GLN A 116 8.57 -14.34 0.30
C GLN A 116 8.88 -13.91 1.74
N SER A 117 8.13 -12.92 2.22
CA SER A 117 8.21 -12.45 3.60
C SER A 117 7.55 -13.41 4.59
N ASP A 118 8.24 -13.65 5.70
CA ASP A 118 7.72 -14.35 6.88
C ASP A 118 6.84 -13.42 7.74
N LYS A 119 7.05 -12.11 7.62
CA LYS A 119 6.33 -11.01 8.28
C LYS A 119 5.88 -9.95 7.28
N PRO A 120 5.05 -10.33 6.33
CA PRO A 120 4.39 -9.33 5.51
C PRO A 120 3.50 -8.46 6.40
N ILE A 121 3.48 -7.18 6.11
CA ILE A 121 2.38 -6.34 6.53
C ILE A 121 1.26 -6.58 5.55
N TYR A 122 0.15 -7.06 6.07
CA TYR A 122 -1.07 -7.23 5.32
C TYR A 122 -2.00 -6.10 5.74
N GLY A 123 -2.55 -5.36 4.79
CA GLY A 123 -3.92 -4.89 4.99
C GLY A 123 -4.81 -5.97 4.42
N TYR A 124 -5.11 -6.99 5.22
CA TYR A 124 -6.15 -7.93 4.83
C TYR A 124 -7.41 -7.13 4.63
N LEU A 125 -8.07 -7.43 3.54
CA LEU A 125 -9.40 -6.98 3.26
C LEU A 125 -10.30 -8.21 3.38
N THR A 126 -11.40 -8.04 4.12
CA THR A 126 -12.54 -8.96 4.12
C THR A 126 -13.00 -9.21 2.67
N LYS A 127 -13.82 -10.24 2.41
CA LYS A 127 -14.40 -10.48 1.06
C LYS A 127 -15.08 -9.26 0.47
N SER A 128 -15.59 -8.43 1.35
CA SER A 128 -16.27 -7.23 0.97
C SER A 128 -15.24 -6.14 0.57
N GLY A 129 -13.99 -6.16 1.04
CA GLY A 129 -12.98 -5.14 0.70
C GLY A 129 -12.71 -4.11 1.80
N GLY A 130 -13.32 -4.28 2.98
CA GLY A 130 -12.96 -3.49 4.18
C GLY A 130 -11.83 -4.16 4.96
N SER A 131 -11.11 -3.41 5.81
CA SER A 131 -10.01 -3.98 6.59
C SER A 131 -10.48 -5.18 7.42
N ASP A 132 -9.70 -6.25 7.41
CA ASP A 132 -9.86 -7.40 8.29
C ASP A 132 -8.88 -7.28 9.45
N ASP A 133 -9.11 -6.26 10.27
CA ASP A 133 -8.27 -5.91 11.39
C ASP A 133 -8.12 -7.09 12.34
N THR A 134 -9.17 -7.90 12.52
CA THR A 134 -9.15 -9.13 13.32
C THR A 134 -8.10 -10.12 12.83
N ASN A 135 -8.03 -10.44 11.52
CA ASN A 135 -7.01 -11.35 11.01
C ASN A 135 -5.60 -10.73 10.96
N ILE A 136 -5.49 -9.44 10.69
CA ILE A 136 -4.22 -8.70 10.83
C ILE A 136 -3.71 -8.86 12.27
N MET A 137 -4.60 -8.67 13.24
CA MET A 137 -4.30 -8.71 14.66
C MET A 137 -3.99 -10.09 15.18
N ARG A 138 -4.78 -11.10 14.81
CA ARG A 138 -4.48 -12.51 15.12
C ARG A 138 -3.10 -12.92 14.61
N ARG A 139 -2.71 -12.48 13.42
CA ARG A 139 -1.37 -12.76 12.86
C ARG A 139 -0.25 -12.00 13.57
N LEU A 140 -0.48 -10.75 13.97
CA LEU A 140 0.47 -9.99 14.78
C LEU A 140 0.64 -10.63 16.17
N ALA A 141 -0.46 -11.14 16.74
CA ALA A 141 -0.50 -11.82 18.02
C ALA A 141 0.30 -13.13 18.00
N SER A 142 0.04 -14.01 17.03
CA SER A 142 0.71 -15.30 16.87
C SER A 142 2.13 -15.24 16.30
N TYR A 143 2.60 -14.07 15.86
CA TYR A 143 3.94 -13.94 15.27
C TYR A 143 5.08 -14.59 16.09
N PRO A 144 5.16 -14.41 17.43
CA PRO A 144 6.23 -15.01 18.23
C PRO A 144 6.26 -16.55 18.21
N GLN A 145 5.16 -17.21 17.86
CA GLN A 145 4.99 -18.67 17.85
C GLN A 145 5.33 -19.32 16.51
N ARG A 146 5.63 -18.56 15.45
CA ARG A 146 5.89 -19.12 14.11
C ARG A 146 7.21 -19.90 14.07
N GLU A 147 7.24 -20.96 13.25
CA GLU A 147 8.48 -21.64 12.92
C GLU A 147 9.46 -20.66 12.27
N VAL A 148 10.67 -20.62 12.81
CA VAL A 148 11.75 -19.83 12.24
C VAL A 148 12.23 -20.57 11.00
N SER A 149 11.96 -20.02 9.81
CA SER A 149 12.53 -20.55 8.58
C SER A 149 14.06 -20.54 8.69
N ASN A 150 14.67 -21.70 8.57
CA ASN A 150 16.13 -21.84 8.48
C ASN A 150 16.67 -21.44 7.09
N LYS A 151 15.79 -21.08 6.16
CA LYS A 151 16.18 -20.65 4.82
C LYS A 151 16.91 -19.31 4.87
N THR A 152 17.91 -19.20 4.02
CA THR A 152 18.74 -18.01 3.82
C THR A 152 18.46 -17.39 2.46
N LEU A 153 19.08 -16.25 2.17
CA LEU A 153 18.95 -15.63 0.84
C LEU A 153 19.52 -16.52 -0.29
N ALA A 154 20.41 -17.47 0.00
CA ALA A 154 20.87 -18.45 -1.00
C ALA A 154 19.72 -19.30 -1.57
N ASP A 155 18.67 -19.53 -0.78
CA ASP A 155 17.53 -20.34 -1.17
C ASP A 155 16.53 -19.56 -2.05
N ALA A 156 16.66 -18.22 -2.12
CA ALA A 156 15.77 -17.35 -2.88
C ALA A 156 15.81 -17.63 -4.38
N LYS A 157 14.89 -17.01 -5.13
CA LYS A 157 14.84 -17.19 -6.59
C LYS A 157 15.46 -16.02 -7.31
N LEU A 158 16.39 -16.32 -8.23
CA LEU A 158 16.85 -15.37 -9.21
C LEU A 158 15.83 -15.28 -10.35
N PHE A 159 15.40 -14.08 -10.70
CA PHE A 159 14.46 -13.88 -11.81
C PHE A 159 15.16 -14.11 -13.15
N HIS A 160 14.49 -14.83 -14.06
CA HIS A 160 14.95 -15.05 -15.42
C HIS A 160 13.95 -14.44 -16.40
N PRO A 161 14.37 -13.58 -17.35
CA PRO A 161 13.46 -12.87 -18.27
C PRO A 161 12.56 -13.78 -19.11
N ASN A 162 13.03 -14.98 -19.42
CA ASN A 162 12.32 -15.97 -20.23
C ASN A 162 11.30 -16.80 -19.42
N ASN A 163 11.24 -16.61 -18.09
CA ASN A 163 10.27 -17.29 -17.25
C ASN A 163 9.07 -16.37 -17.06
N SER A 164 7.95 -16.67 -17.74
CA SER A 164 6.78 -15.80 -17.83
C SER A 164 6.06 -15.61 -16.50
N ASP A 165 6.19 -16.57 -15.58
CA ASP A 165 5.44 -16.58 -14.33
C ASP A 165 6.34 -16.54 -13.09
N VAL A 166 6.35 -15.40 -12.39
CA VAL A 166 6.74 -15.36 -10.98
C VAL A 166 5.61 -16.03 -10.20
N SER A 167 5.59 -17.36 -10.13
CA SER A 167 4.63 -18.06 -9.30
C SER A 167 4.98 -17.80 -7.83
N TYR A 168 4.25 -16.87 -7.20
CA TYR A 168 4.38 -16.50 -5.80
C TYR A 168 4.33 -17.71 -4.86
N GLN A 169 3.53 -18.73 -5.23
CA GLN A 169 3.37 -19.97 -4.46
C GLN A 169 4.68 -20.78 -4.36
N SER A 170 5.63 -20.53 -5.24
CA SER A 170 6.90 -21.25 -5.30
C SER A 170 8.06 -20.49 -4.65
N LEU A 171 7.82 -19.28 -4.11
CA LEU A 171 8.87 -18.49 -3.48
C LEU A 171 9.17 -19.01 -2.06
N PRO A 172 10.46 -19.14 -1.69
CA PRO A 172 10.82 -19.53 -0.35
C PRO A 172 10.49 -18.40 0.64
N THR A 173 9.93 -18.77 1.79
CA THR A 173 9.76 -17.85 2.91
C THR A 173 11.11 -17.66 3.62
N ILE A 174 11.61 -16.43 3.63
CA ILE A 174 12.90 -16.05 4.23
C ILE A 174 12.65 -14.87 5.16
N THR A 175 13.23 -14.92 6.36
CA THR A 175 13.08 -13.84 7.33
C THR A 175 13.93 -12.63 6.96
N ALA A 176 13.47 -11.42 7.28
CA ALA A 176 14.26 -10.20 7.07
C ALA A 176 15.65 -10.31 7.74
N LYS A 177 15.73 -10.91 8.93
CA LYS A 177 16.99 -11.18 9.62
C LYS A 177 17.92 -12.03 8.76
N ASN A 178 17.43 -13.12 8.20
CA ASN A 178 18.25 -14.05 7.39
C ASN A 178 18.71 -13.43 6.07
N ILE A 179 17.95 -12.48 5.50
CA ILE A 179 18.39 -11.70 4.33
C ILE A 179 19.65 -10.89 4.69
N PHE A 180 19.57 -10.05 5.72
CA PHE A 180 20.71 -9.21 6.11
C PHE A 180 21.88 -10.02 6.67
N SER A 181 21.63 -11.05 7.47
CA SER A 181 22.70 -11.92 7.97
C SER A 181 23.40 -12.68 6.84
N TYR A 182 22.74 -12.96 5.72
CA TYR A 182 23.39 -13.53 4.54
C TYR A 182 24.24 -12.51 3.77
N ILE A 183 23.76 -11.27 3.64
CA ILE A 183 24.45 -10.22 2.88
C ILE A 183 25.63 -9.66 3.67
N VAL A 184 25.44 -9.34 4.94
CA VAL A 184 26.37 -8.56 5.80
C VAL A 184 27.04 -9.43 6.87
N GLY A 185 26.51 -10.62 7.16
CA GLY A 185 26.97 -11.41 8.30
C GLY A 185 28.42 -11.89 8.20
N GLU A 186 29.06 -12.06 9.36
CA GLU A 186 30.44 -12.53 9.48
C GLU A 186 30.68 -13.86 8.75
N LYS A 187 29.71 -14.77 8.79
CA LYS A 187 29.80 -16.09 8.13
C LYS A 187 29.83 -16.00 6.60
N SER A 188 29.28 -14.95 6.00
CA SER A 188 29.36 -14.70 4.56
C SER A 188 30.52 -13.79 4.17
N LYS A 189 31.34 -13.37 5.16
CA LYS A 189 32.41 -12.37 5.03
C LYS A 189 31.94 -11.02 4.48
N GLY A 190 30.66 -10.68 4.63
CA GLY A 190 30.06 -9.50 4.01
C GLY A 190 30.14 -9.56 2.49
N LEU A 191 29.10 -10.12 1.85
CA LEU A 191 29.04 -10.18 0.38
C LEU A 191 28.95 -8.80 -0.25
N ILE A 192 28.30 -7.85 0.42
CA ILE A 192 28.13 -6.47 0.00
C ILE A 192 28.40 -5.59 1.22
N ALA A 193 29.19 -4.55 1.03
CA ALA A 193 29.50 -3.57 2.06
C ALA A 193 28.25 -2.73 2.41
N GLU A 194 28.11 -2.36 3.70
CA GLU A 194 26.90 -1.76 4.25
C GLU A 194 26.49 -0.46 3.54
N GLU A 195 27.46 0.32 3.07
CA GLU A 195 27.26 1.57 2.33
C GLU A 195 26.64 1.38 0.93
N LYS A 196 26.70 0.17 0.37
CA LYS A 196 26.06 -0.15 -0.92
C LYS A 196 24.63 -0.68 -0.76
N ILE A 197 24.15 -0.84 0.48
CA ILE A 197 22.84 -1.44 0.77
C ILE A 197 21.82 -0.35 1.07
N TYR A 198 20.71 -0.41 0.33
CA TYR A 198 19.58 0.50 0.43
C TYR A 198 18.32 -0.29 0.75
N VAL A 199 17.42 0.29 1.54
CA VAL A 199 16.19 -0.37 2.00
C VAL A 199 15.01 0.55 1.80
N LEU A 200 14.11 0.13 0.91
CA LEU A 200 12.85 0.80 0.65
C LEU A 200 11.72 -0.06 1.20
N THR A 201 10.90 0.52 2.06
CA THR A 201 9.71 -0.17 2.56
C THR A 201 8.45 0.63 2.34
N ASP A 202 7.35 -0.07 2.15
CA ASP A 202 5.99 0.45 2.32
C ASP A 202 5.33 -0.38 3.40
N MET A 203 5.34 0.18 4.62
CA MET A 203 4.91 -0.49 5.84
C MET A 203 5.60 -1.86 5.98
N ALA A 204 6.93 -1.91 6.10
CA ALA A 204 7.62 -3.17 6.41
C ALA A 204 8.67 -2.98 7.53
N PRO A 205 8.21 -2.69 8.77
CA PRO A 205 9.06 -2.28 9.89
C PRO A 205 10.00 -3.39 10.36
N ASP A 206 9.73 -4.66 10.03
CA ASP A 206 10.66 -5.75 10.33
C ASP A 206 11.86 -5.76 9.39
N LEU A 207 11.69 -5.35 8.13
CA LEU A 207 12.81 -5.17 7.22
C LEU A 207 13.66 -3.97 7.66
N GLN A 208 13.04 -2.84 8.01
CA GLN A 208 13.74 -1.67 8.55
C GLN A 208 14.46 -1.97 9.88
N LYS A 209 13.82 -2.71 10.78
CA LYS A 209 14.43 -3.17 12.04
C LYS A 209 15.63 -4.08 11.79
N ALA A 210 15.52 -5.01 10.84
CA ALA A 210 16.61 -5.93 10.52
C ALA A 210 17.79 -5.17 9.90
N ALA A 211 17.51 -4.20 9.03
CA ALA A 211 18.51 -3.31 8.44
C ALA A 211 19.26 -2.51 9.52
N GLY A 212 18.54 -1.83 10.42
CA GLY A 212 19.15 -1.05 11.50
C GLY A 212 19.97 -1.91 12.48
N LYS A 213 19.61 -3.18 12.68
CA LYS A 213 20.39 -4.12 13.49
C LYS A 213 21.69 -4.59 12.83
N HIS A 214 21.78 -4.50 11.50
CA HIS A 214 22.99 -4.80 10.73
C HIS A 214 23.63 -3.49 10.25
N ASN A 215 23.51 -2.42 11.03
CA ASN A 215 24.17 -1.13 10.85
C ASN A 215 23.96 -0.43 9.50
N ILE A 216 22.94 -0.83 8.72
CA ILE A 216 22.61 -0.13 7.48
C ILE A 216 22.26 1.32 7.81
N MET A 217 22.96 2.24 7.14
CA MET A 217 22.85 3.68 7.37
C MET A 217 21.39 4.14 7.36
N SER A 218 21.00 4.99 8.32
CA SER A 218 19.65 5.57 8.36
C SER A 218 19.29 6.33 7.08
N THR A 219 20.27 6.97 6.43
CA THR A 219 20.10 7.69 5.17
C THR A 219 19.88 6.79 3.96
N HIS A 220 20.15 5.48 4.06
CA HIS A 220 19.88 4.49 3.02
C HIS A 220 18.60 3.71 3.27
N ARG A 221 17.83 4.11 4.29
CA ARG A 221 16.63 3.43 4.75
C ARG A 221 15.46 4.40 4.66
N VAL A 222 14.52 4.13 3.77
CA VAL A 222 13.30 4.92 3.60
C VAL A 222 12.08 4.03 3.78
N ASP A 223 11.17 4.47 4.63
CA ASP A 223 9.85 3.87 4.80
C ASP A 223 8.77 4.83 4.30
N GLN A 224 7.92 4.31 3.42
CA GLN A 224 6.76 5.00 2.89
C GLN A 224 5.62 4.84 3.88
N GLN A 225 5.08 5.96 4.38
CA GLN A 225 4.04 5.95 5.40
C GLN A 225 2.86 6.87 5.04
N ASN A 226 1.71 6.22 4.80
CA ASN A 226 0.42 6.89 4.60
C ASN A 226 -0.31 7.10 5.93
N HIS A 227 -0.16 6.16 6.86
CA HIS A 227 -0.73 6.23 8.21
C HIS A 227 -0.19 7.35 9.08
N ALA A 228 0.86 8.05 8.65
CA ALA A 228 1.29 9.28 9.33
C ALA A 228 0.18 10.35 9.37
N ILE A 229 -0.87 10.25 8.55
CA ILE A 229 -2.08 11.07 8.70
C ILE A 229 -2.87 10.80 9.99
N MET A 230 -2.76 9.58 10.52
CA MET A 230 -3.33 9.22 11.83
C MET A 230 -2.50 9.79 12.97
N LEU A 231 -1.26 10.19 12.70
CA LEU A 231 -0.41 10.85 13.67
C LEU A 231 -0.68 12.34 13.64
N GLN A 232 -0.81 12.92 14.82
CA GLN A 232 -0.79 14.37 14.98
C GLN A 232 0.55 14.73 15.63
N PRO A 233 1.52 15.29 14.86
CA PRO A 233 2.89 15.50 15.35
C PRO A 233 3.00 16.29 16.66
N ASN A 234 1.98 17.08 16.99
CA ASN A 234 1.93 17.94 18.16
C ASN A 234 0.92 17.46 19.23
N ASP A 235 0.30 16.29 19.08
CA ASP A 235 -0.72 15.78 19.98
C ASP A 235 -0.16 14.69 20.92
N GLN A 236 -0.51 14.76 22.20
CA GLN A 236 -0.15 13.72 23.17
C GLN A 236 -1.01 12.45 23.03
N HIS A 237 -2.19 12.53 22.42
CA HIS A 237 -3.12 11.40 22.25
C HIS A 237 -2.56 10.26 21.41
N ASP A 238 -1.58 10.52 20.55
CA ASP A 238 -0.80 9.51 19.82
C ASP A 238 -0.12 8.48 20.76
N HIS A 239 0.12 8.82 22.03
CA HIS A 239 0.65 7.90 23.05
C HIS A 239 -0.43 7.14 23.85
N ASN A 240 -1.71 7.31 23.52
CA ASN A 240 -2.80 6.59 24.16
C ASN A 240 -2.70 5.07 23.87
N PRO A 241 -2.93 4.20 24.87
CA PRO A 241 -3.12 2.75 24.70
C PRO A 241 -3.76 2.26 23.40
N LYS A 242 -4.78 2.97 22.90
CA LYS A 242 -5.46 2.61 21.66
C LYS A 242 -4.50 2.59 20.44
N ASN A 243 -3.51 3.47 20.40
CA ASN A 243 -2.55 3.53 19.31
C ASN A 243 -1.42 2.49 19.41
N ALA A 244 -1.45 1.59 20.40
CA ALA A 244 -0.40 0.59 20.60
C ALA A 244 -0.19 -0.30 19.37
N LEU A 245 -1.23 -0.59 18.59
CA LEU A 245 -1.12 -1.39 17.38
C LEU A 245 -0.66 -0.60 16.16
N LEU A 246 -1.04 0.67 16.07
CA LEU A 246 -0.54 1.58 15.05
C LEU A 246 1.00 1.63 15.03
N THR A 247 1.64 1.64 16.20
CA THR A 247 3.12 1.58 16.32
C THR A 247 3.79 0.32 15.74
N LYS A 248 3.02 -0.75 15.46
CA LYS A 248 3.54 -1.97 14.85
C LYS A 248 3.57 -1.93 13.34
N VAL A 249 2.76 -1.08 12.73
CA VAL A 249 2.65 -0.93 11.28
C VAL A 249 3.35 0.35 10.79
N LEU A 250 3.53 1.32 11.68
CA LEU A 250 4.38 2.48 11.47
C LEU A 250 5.87 2.14 11.56
N GLY A 251 6.68 2.99 10.93
CA GLY A 251 8.13 3.02 11.10
C GLY A 251 8.54 3.42 12.52
N GLY A 252 9.82 3.75 12.69
CA GLY A 252 10.41 4.19 13.96
C GLY A 252 11.66 3.39 14.38
N THR A 253 12.41 2.81 13.44
CA THR A 253 13.73 2.19 13.69
C THR A 253 14.93 3.04 13.25
N GLY A 254 14.70 4.35 13.11
CA GLY A 254 15.74 5.30 12.72
C GLY A 254 15.90 5.49 11.21
N GLU A 255 15.09 4.82 10.40
CA GLU A 255 14.90 5.10 8.98
C GLU A 255 14.31 6.50 8.74
N GLN A 256 14.50 7.00 7.53
CA GLN A 256 13.83 8.20 7.05
C GLN A 256 12.39 7.86 6.66
N ILE A 257 11.48 8.78 6.97
CA ILE A 257 10.08 8.67 6.55
C ILE A 257 9.90 9.47 5.27
N SER A 258 9.22 8.87 4.30
CA SER A 258 8.63 9.61 3.19
C SER A 258 7.12 9.63 3.43
N HIS A 259 6.60 10.76 3.90
CA HIS A 259 5.18 10.92 4.17
C HIS A 259 4.42 11.43 2.94
N ILE A 260 3.24 10.86 2.68
CA ILE A 260 2.28 11.41 1.72
C ILE A 260 1.35 12.37 2.48
N GLY A 261 1.58 13.68 2.34
CA GLY A 261 0.53 14.64 2.66
C GLY A 261 -0.70 14.33 1.82
N LEU A 262 -1.88 14.21 2.44
CA LEU A 262 -3.12 13.88 1.72
C LEU A 262 -3.34 14.88 0.58
N GLY A 263 -3.05 14.41 -0.63
CA GLY A 263 -3.30 15.14 -1.86
C GLY A 263 -2.32 16.23 -2.24
N GLU A 264 -1.05 16.13 -1.88
CA GLU A 264 -0.10 17.16 -2.27
C GLU A 264 0.81 16.78 -3.44
N LYS A 265 1.06 15.50 -3.72
CA LYS A 265 2.17 15.09 -4.63
C LYS A 265 2.00 13.73 -5.34
N ASN A 266 0.81 13.38 -5.83
CA ASN A 266 0.67 12.15 -6.63
C ASN A 266 1.16 12.36 -8.08
N THR A 267 1.70 11.31 -8.71
CA THR A 267 2.08 11.38 -10.12
C THR A 267 0.84 11.27 -10.98
N LEU A 268 0.60 12.27 -11.83
CA LEU A 268 -0.44 12.26 -12.86
C LEU A 268 0.17 12.21 -14.27
N GLN A 269 1.42 11.79 -14.39
CA GLN A 269 2.18 11.84 -15.66
C GLN A 269 1.51 11.03 -16.78
N ASP A 270 0.82 9.93 -16.44
CA ASP A 270 0.08 9.16 -17.43
C ASP A 270 -1.23 9.83 -17.90
N VAL A 271 -1.69 10.88 -17.21
CA VAL A 271 -2.76 11.78 -17.70
C VAL A 271 -2.28 12.56 -18.91
N ALA A 272 -1.00 12.96 -18.97
CA ALA A 272 -0.43 13.64 -20.14
C ALA A 272 -0.52 12.79 -21.41
N LYS A 273 -0.34 11.46 -21.30
CA LYS A 273 -0.55 10.52 -22.42
C LYS A 273 -2.00 10.52 -22.90
N SER A 274 -2.95 10.68 -21.97
CA SER A 274 -4.38 10.72 -22.29
C SER A 274 -4.77 12.04 -22.96
N LEU A 275 -4.22 13.17 -22.48
CA LEU A 275 -4.34 14.49 -23.10
C LEU A 275 -3.83 14.47 -24.55
N ALA A 276 -2.62 13.94 -24.77
CA ALA A 276 -2.03 13.81 -26.11
C ALA A 276 -2.88 12.94 -27.03
N LYS A 277 -3.40 11.81 -26.53
CA LYS A 277 -4.29 10.92 -27.29
C LYS A 277 -5.60 11.59 -27.71
N LEU A 278 -6.14 12.49 -26.87
CA LEU A 278 -7.33 13.27 -27.17
C LEU A 278 -7.04 14.55 -27.97
N LYS A 279 -5.77 14.84 -28.28
CA LYS A 279 -5.32 16.08 -28.92
C LYS A 279 -5.74 17.35 -28.16
N ILE A 280 -5.84 17.24 -26.84
CA ILE A 280 -6.08 18.39 -25.96
C ILE A 280 -4.74 19.04 -25.65
N THR A 281 -4.69 20.36 -25.70
CA THR A 281 -3.52 21.18 -25.36
C THR A 281 -3.86 22.18 -24.26
N GLN A 282 -2.84 22.85 -23.73
CA GLN A 282 -3.00 23.87 -22.69
C GLN A 282 -3.83 25.09 -23.15
N GLN A 283 -3.96 25.31 -24.46
CA GLN A 283 -4.75 26.39 -25.05
C GLN A 283 -6.25 26.08 -25.12
N ASN A 284 -6.63 24.80 -24.97
CA ASN A 284 -8.04 24.45 -24.93
C ASN A 284 -8.72 25.02 -23.68
N SER A 285 -10.00 25.34 -23.83
CA SER A 285 -10.87 25.55 -22.68
C SER A 285 -11.20 24.23 -22.00
N LEU A 286 -11.56 24.30 -20.71
CA LEU A 286 -12.06 23.14 -19.98
C LEU A 286 -13.31 22.54 -20.65
N ASP A 287 -14.17 23.36 -21.24
CA ASP A 287 -15.37 22.88 -21.92
C ASP A 287 -15.02 22.12 -23.20
N GLU A 288 -14.06 22.58 -24.00
CA GLU A 288 -13.57 21.80 -25.15
C GLU A 288 -12.97 20.45 -24.72
N ALA A 289 -12.19 20.44 -23.64
CA ALA A 289 -11.64 19.21 -23.07
C ALA A 289 -12.74 18.26 -22.58
N ARG A 290 -13.76 18.78 -21.88
CA ARG A 290 -14.95 18.03 -21.45
C ARG A 290 -15.67 17.43 -22.65
N GLN A 291 -15.94 18.21 -23.69
CA GLN A 291 -16.65 17.73 -24.87
C GLN A 291 -15.90 16.61 -25.58
N ALA A 292 -14.56 16.71 -25.67
CA ALA A 292 -13.73 15.63 -26.21
C ALA A 292 -13.84 14.34 -25.36
N VAL A 293 -13.82 14.46 -24.04
CA VAL A 293 -13.99 13.31 -23.13
C VAL A 293 -15.40 12.73 -23.20
N TYR A 294 -16.44 13.58 -23.18
CA TYR A 294 -17.84 13.17 -23.23
C TYR A 294 -18.16 12.42 -24.51
N LYS A 295 -17.61 12.85 -25.64
CA LYS A 295 -17.72 12.13 -26.91
C LYS A 295 -17.14 10.71 -26.81
N VAL A 296 -15.97 10.55 -26.21
CA VAL A 296 -15.35 9.22 -26.03
C VAL A 296 -16.16 8.35 -25.06
N ALA A 297 -16.63 8.93 -23.96
CA ALA A 297 -17.41 8.23 -22.95
C ALA A 297 -18.77 7.78 -23.49
N LEU A 298 -19.48 8.65 -24.20
CA LEU A 298 -20.80 8.37 -24.77
C LEU A 298 -20.75 7.24 -25.83
N ASN A 299 -19.69 7.19 -26.64
CA ASN A 299 -19.47 6.11 -27.62
C ASN A 299 -19.38 4.71 -26.99
N HIS A 300 -19.12 4.62 -25.69
CA HIS A 300 -19.03 3.37 -24.95
C HIS A 300 -20.11 3.26 -23.87
N ALA A 301 -21.07 4.19 -23.84
CA ALA A 301 -22.08 4.23 -22.79
C ALA A 301 -23.16 3.18 -22.99
N GLN A 302 -23.75 2.76 -21.88
CA GLN A 302 -24.92 1.90 -21.79
C GLN A 302 -26.05 2.63 -21.07
N THR A 303 -27.28 2.30 -21.43
CA THR A 303 -28.49 2.76 -20.76
C THR A 303 -28.89 1.77 -19.68
N PRO A 304 -29.71 2.16 -18.67
CA PRO A 304 -30.11 1.25 -17.61
C PRO A 304 -30.71 -0.08 -18.09
N ILE A 305 -31.42 -0.09 -19.22
CA ILE A 305 -32.04 -1.32 -19.76
C ILE A 305 -31.01 -2.35 -20.26
N GLU A 306 -29.78 -1.91 -20.56
CA GLU A 306 -28.69 -2.78 -21.02
C GLU A 306 -27.85 -3.32 -19.87
N ILE A 307 -28.06 -2.83 -18.65
CA ILE A 307 -27.32 -3.23 -17.45
C ILE A 307 -28.15 -4.29 -16.72
N THR A 308 -27.71 -5.55 -16.82
CA THR A 308 -28.42 -6.70 -16.22
C THR A 308 -28.10 -6.87 -14.73
N SER A 309 -29.03 -7.47 -13.98
CA SER A 309 -28.82 -7.92 -12.60
C SER A 309 -28.17 -9.31 -12.55
N PRO A 310 -27.29 -9.63 -11.58
CA PRO A 310 -26.75 -8.76 -10.52
C PRO A 310 -25.82 -7.69 -11.09
N ILE A 311 -25.85 -6.48 -10.51
CA ILE A 311 -25.16 -5.29 -11.03
C ILE A 311 -23.69 -5.32 -10.63
N GLU A 312 -22.91 -6.21 -11.26
CA GLU A 312 -21.45 -6.10 -11.31
C GLU A 312 -21.06 -5.35 -12.60
N PHE A 313 -21.29 -4.05 -12.62
CA PHE A 313 -21.08 -3.23 -13.82
C PHE A 313 -19.79 -2.43 -13.77
N THR A 314 -19.07 -2.39 -14.89
CA THR A 314 -17.91 -1.53 -15.15
C THR A 314 -18.09 -0.93 -16.53
N GLY A 315 -18.07 0.40 -16.63
CA GLY A 315 -18.37 1.08 -17.90
C GLY A 315 -18.92 2.48 -17.70
N VAL A 316 -19.55 3.02 -18.73
CA VAL A 316 -20.21 4.34 -18.69
C VAL A 316 -21.73 4.14 -18.75
N ILE A 317 -22.47 4.78 -17.85
CA ILE A 317 -23.92 4.81 -17.82
C ILE A 317 -24.41 6.17 -18.30
N THR A 318 -25.42 6.17 -19.17
CA THR A 318 -26.13 7.37 -19.63
C THR A 318 -27.63 7.12 -19.64
N ALA A 319 -28.44 8.17 -19.52
CA ALA A 319 -29.89 8.05 -19.66
C ALA A 319 -30.32 7.74 -21.11
N ASP A 320 -29.59 8.27 -22.09
CA ASP A 320 -29.95 8.18 -23.50
C ASP A 320 -28.68 8.26 -24.36
N LYS A 321 -28.47 7.31 -25.28
CA LYS A 321 -27.30 7.30 -26.17
C LYS A 321 -27.46 8.20 -27.39
N SER A 322 -28.68 8.61 -27.70
CA SER A 322 -28.98 9.44 -28.87
C SER A 322 -28.65 10.91 -28.65
N VAL A 323 -28.43 11.32 -27.40
CA VAL A 323 -28.04 12.70 -27.07
C VAL A 323 -26.68 13.03 -27.68
N ASN A 324 -26.52 14.27 -28.10
CA ASN A 324 -25.20 14.76 -28.51
C ASN A 324 -24.34 14.95 -27.26
N HIS A 325 -23.04 14.66 -27.35
CA HIS A 325 -22.07 14.96 -26.29
C HIS A 325 -22.15 16.42 -25.79
N THR A 326 -22.50 17.38 -26.66
CA THR A 326 -22.70 18.79 -26.30
C THR A 326 -23.89 19.05 -25.39
N GLN A 327 -24.83 18.11 -25.29
CA GLN A 327 -26.00 18.19 -24.41
C GLN A 327 -25.72 17.62 -23.01
N ILE A 328 -24.60 16.92 -22.83
CA ILE A 328 -24.16 16.44 -21.52
C ILE A 328 -23.62 17.61 -20.71
N LYS A 329 -24.17 17.81 -19.51
CA LYS A 329 -23.76 18.89 -18.60
C LYS A 329 -22.79 18.43 -17.54
N ARG A 330 -22.83 17.15 -17.16
CA ARG A 330 -22.09 16.64 -16.00
C ARG A 330 -21.53 15.24 -16.25
N MET A 331 -20.42 14.96 -15.60
CA MET A 331 -19.86 13.63 -15.48
C MET A 331 -19.52 13.35 -14.02
N THR A 332 -19.77 12.12 -13.57
CA THR A 332 -19.32 11.63 -12.27
C THR A 332 -18.53 10.34 -12.43
N TYR A 333 -17.31 10.31 -11.89
CA TYR A 333 -16.50 9.11 -11.78
C TYR A 333 -16.75 8.41 -10.45
N VAL A 334 -16.97 7.09 -10.47
CA VAL A 334 -17.33 6.29 -9.29
C VAL A 334 -16.27 5.23 -9.01
N TYR A 335 -15.65 5.31 -7.84
CA TYR A 335 -14.73 4.33 -7.27
C TYR A 335 -15.04 4.11 -5.78
N ALA A 336 -16.04 3.28 -5.49
CA ALA A 336 -16.62 3.16 -4.15
C ALA A 336 -16.55 1.74 -3.55
N HIS A 337 -15.64 0.87 -4.05
CA HIS A 337 -15.48 -0.53 -3.60
C HIS A 337 -16.86 -1.22 -3.42
N LYS A 338 -17.20 -1.74 -2.22
CA LYS A 338 -18.48 -2.39 -1.90
C LYS A 338 -19.72 -1.56 -2.22
N LYS A 339 -19.60 -0.23 -2.12
CA LYS A 339 -20.74 0.67 -2.28
C LYS A 339 -21.03 0.92 -3.77
N ASN A 340 -20.19 0.40 -4.69
CA ASN A 340 -20.40 0.54 -6.14
C ASN A 340 -21.80 0.09 -6.55
N ASP A 341 -22.22 -1.14 -6.22
CA ASP A 341 -23.51 -1.68 -6.69
C ASP A 341 -24.69 -0.87 -6.17
N ILE A 342 -24.62 -0.42 -4.91
CA ILE A 342 -25.64 0.44 -4.29
C ILE A 342 -25.70 1.80 -5.01
N ILE A 343 -24.54 2.37 -5.35
CA ILE A 343 -24.46 3.65 -6.08
C ILE A 343 -24.95 3.49 -7.52
N ILE A 344 -24.62 2.38 -8.18
CA ILE A 344 -25.09 2.09 -9.55
C ILE A 344 -26.61 1.92 -9.56
N GLN A 345 -27.17 1.16 -8.60
CA GLN A 345 -28.62 1.02 -8.46
C GLN A 345 -29.27 2.39 -8.22
N TYR A 346 -28.70 3.22 -7.34
CA TYR A 346 -29.19 4.57 -7.10
C TYR A 346 -29.19 5.43 -8.38
N ILE A 347 -28.16 5.29 -9.22
CA ILE A 347 -28.06 5.99 -10.52
C ILE A 347 -29.13 5.49 -11.49
N ILE A 348 -29.29 4.17 -11.63
CA ILE A 348 -30.31 3.54 -12.47
C ILE A 348 -31.71 4.00 -12.06
N ASP A 349 -32.01 3.96 -10.76
CA ASP A 349 -33.29 4.43 -10.23
C ASP A 349 -33.48 5.93 -10.50
N GLY A 350 -32.41 6.72 -10.34
CA GLY A 350 -32.44 8.15 -10.66
C GLY A 350 -32.79 8.43 -12.11
N ILE A 351 -32.21 7.68 -13.04
CA ILE A 351 -32.50 7.79 -14.48
C ILE A 351 -33.94 7.34 -14.77
N ASN A 352 -34.33 6.15 -14.31
CA ASN A 352 -35.64 5.56 -14.62
C ASN A 352 -36.81 6.36 -14.05
N HIS A 353 -36.62 7.01 -12.89
CA HIS A 353 -37.64 7.88 -12.28
C HIS A 353 -37.52 9.35 -12.71
N GLY A 354 -36.62 9.67 -13.65
CA GLY A 354 -36.48 11.04 -14.17
C GLY A 354 -36.05 12.06 -13.10
N LYS A 355 -35.20 11.67 -12.14
CA LYS A 355 -34.68 12.59 -11.13
C LYS A 355 -33.98 13.78 -11.81
N PRO A 356 -34.20 15.03 -11.34
CA PRO A 356 -33.57 16.21 -11.93
C PRO A 356 -32.04 16.08 -11.99
N GLY A 357 -31.45 16.40 -13.15
CA GLY A 357 -30.01 16.36 -13.37
C GLY A 357 -29.41 15.01 -13.74
N PHE A 358 -30.19 13.93 -13.83
CA PHE A 358 -29.70 12.60 -14.25
C PHE A 358 -29.75 12.37 -15.76
N LYS A 359 -30.61 13.10 -16.48
CA LYS A 359 -30.82 12.92 -17.93
C LYS A 359 -29.60 13.35 -18.76
N ASP A 360 -28.93 14.42 -18.36
CA ASP A 360 -27.79 15.05 -19.03
C ASP A 360 -26.45 14.76 -18.32
N HIS A 361 -26.37 13.60 -17.65
CA HIS A 361 -25.24 13.19 -16.82
C HIS A 361 -24.65 11.86 -17.29
N LEU A 362 -23.33 11.81 -17.45
CA LEU A 362 -22.56 10.57 -17.65
C LEU A 362 -22.00 10.04 -16.34
N PHE A 363 -22.25 8.76 -16.03
CA PHE A 363 -21.69 8.11 -14.85
C PHE A 363 -20.62 7.11 -15.28
N MET A 364 -19.37 7.36 -14.91
CA MET A 364 -18.22 6.53 -15.26
C MET A 364 -17.86 5.63 -14.09
N ILE A 365 -18.21 4.35 -14.19
CA ILE A 365 -18.00 3.35 -13.15
C ILE A 365 -16.61 2.73 -13.32
N CYS A 366 -15.76 2.87 -12.29
CA CYS A 366 -14.39 2.37 -12.32
C CYS A 366 -14.34 0.85 -12.48
N GLY A 367 -13.41 0.39 -13.31
CA GLY A 367 -12.99 -1.00 -13.38
C GLY A 367 -12.10 -1.26 -14.59
N ALA A 368 -11.59 -2.49 -14.69
CA ALA A 368 -10.79 -2.89 -15.85
C ALA A 368 -11.65 -2.78 -17.12
N ASN A 369 -11.13 -2.09 -18.14
CA ASN A 369 -11.82 -1.84 -19.41
C ASN A 369 -13.11 -1.01 -19.33
N ALA A 370 -13.33 -0.23 -18.26
CA ALA A 370 -14.45 0.73 -18.17
C ALA A 370 -14.57 1.62 -19.42
N LEU A 371 -13.43 1.97 -20.01
CA LEU A 371 -13.34 2.51 -21.35
C LEU A 371 -12.25 1.77 -22.14
N PRO A 372 -12.59 0.93 -23.13
CA PRO A 372 -11.62 0.23 -23.94
C PRO A 372 -10.57 1.18 -24.54
N LYS A 373 -9.28 0.85 -24.39
CA LYS A 373 -8.14 1.64 -24.87
C LYS A 373 -7.90 2.98 -24.16
N TYR A 374 -8.69 3.35 -23.15
CA TYR A 374 -8.50 4.58 -22.37
C TYR A 374 -8.42 4.26 -20.89
N ASN A 375 -7.80 5.16 -20.12
CA ASN A 375 -7.85 5.11 -18.67
C ASN A 375 -9.01 6.02 -18.20
N ALA A 376 -10.09 5.41 -17.71
CA ALA A 376 -11.29 6.10 -17.25
C ALA A 376 -11.00 7.18 -16.20
N LEU A 377 -10.12 6.88 -15.23
CA LEU A 377 -9.71 7.82 -14.20
C LEU A 377 -9.04 9.05 -14.82
N HIS A 378 -8.08 8.85 -15.74
CA HIS A 378 -7.39 9.98 -16.37
C HIS A 378 -8.36 10.86 -17.17
N LEU A 379 -9.34 10.25 -17.84
CA LEU A 379 -10.36 11.00 -18.57
C LEU A 379 -11.26 11.81 -17.61
N SER A 380 -11.61 11.26 -16.45
CA SER A 380 -12.37 12.01 -15.44
C SER A 380 -11.61 13.25 -14.92
N TYR A 381 -10.29 13.16 -14.75
CA TYR A 381 -9.47 14.32 -14.39
C TYR A 381 -9.42 15.38 -15.48
N ILE A 382 -9.29 14.97 -16.74
CA ILE A 382 -9.31 15.88 -17.90
C ILE A 382 -10.66 16.61 -18.01
N ALA A 383 -11.76 15.92 -17.72
CA ALA A 383 -13.10 16.49 -17.77
C ALA A 383 -13.48 17.33 -16.52
N ASP A 384 -12.60 17.40 -15.50
CA ASP A 384 -12.94 17.94 -14.18
C ASP A 384 -14.26 17.35 -13.66
N ALA A 385 -14.40 16.03 -13.81
CA ALA A 385 -15.60 15.29 -13.45
C ALA A 385 -15.73 15.16 -11.92
N ASP A 386 -16.96 15.18 -11.43
CA ASP A 386 -17.19 14.96 -10.00
C ASP A 386 -16.80 13.53 -9.60
N GLY A 387 -16.35 13.36 -8.37
CA GLY A 387 -15.87 12.07 -7.87
C GLY A 387 -16.77 11.51 -6.77
N ILE A 388 -17.09 10.23 -6.84
CA ILE A 388 -17.50 9.43 -5.68
C ILE A 388 -16.39 8.44 -5.42
N THR A 389 -15.68 8.58 -4.29
CA THR A 389 -14.48 7.80 -4.02
C THR A 389 -14.45 7.26 -2.60
N THR A 390 -13.75 6.15 -2.42
CA THR A 390 -13.44 5.63 -1.09
C THR A 390 -12.31 6.43 -0.46
N ALA A 391 -12.44 6.79 0.81
CA ALA A 391 -11.39 7.54 1.52
C ALA A 391 -10.08 6.74 1.55
N GLY A 392 -8.93 7.41 1.46
CA GLY A 392 -7.62 6.74 1.40
C GLY A 392 -7.28 6.07 0.06
N ALA A 393 -8.22 5.97 -0.89
CA ALA A 393 -7.90 5.58 -2.26
C ALA A 393 -6.96 6.61 -2.91
N GLY A 394 -6.06 6.15 -3.79
CA GLY A 394 -5.17 7.02 -4.56
C GLY A 394 -5.90 8.17 -5.29
N THR A 395 -7.11 7.89 -5.75
CA THR A 395 -8.04 8.83 -6.39
C THR A 395 -8.44 10.01 -5.50
N THR A 396 -8.57 9.80 -4.18
CA THR A 396 -8.86 10.87 -3.22
C THR A 396 -7.70 11.86 -3.15
N GLY A 397 -6.47 11.36 -3.00
CA GLY A 397 -5.29 12.22 -2.99
C GLY A 397 -5.09 12.94 -4.33
N GLU A 398 -5.28 12.27 -5.45
CA GLU A 398 -5.20 12.91 -6.79
C GLU A 398 -6.24 14.02 -6.98
N SER A 399 -7.47 13.83 -6.49
CA SER A 399 -8.51 14.87 -6.56
C SER A 399 -8.11 16.10 -5.75
N VAL A 400 -7.64 15.90 -4.51
CA VAL A 400 -7.18 16.98 -3.63
C VAL A 400 -5.99 17.73 -4.25
N TYR A 401 -5.06 17.01 -4.87
CA TYR A 401 -3.94 17.62 -5.60
C TYR A 401 -4.43 18.50 -6.74
N LEU A 402 -5.37 18.00 -7.54
CA LEU A 402 -5.94 18.75 -8.65
C LEU A 402 -6.74 19.98 -8.18
N HIS A 403 -7.38 19.95 -7.01
CA HIS A 403 -7.98 21.15 -6.42
C HIS A 403 -6.94 22.18 -6.02
N ASN A 404 -5.84 21.74 -5.40
CA ASN A 404 -4.80 22.63 -4.90
C ASN A 404 -3.93 23.23 -6.04
N THR A 405 -3.68 22.46 -7.10
CA THR A 405 -2.68 22.80 -8.13
C THR A 405 -3.23 22.84 -9.56
N GLY A 406 -4.18 21.95 -9.87
CA GLY A 406 -4.82 21.84 -11.18
C GLY A 406 -6.01 22.78 -11.35
N SER A 407 -6.32 23.58 -10.32
CA SER A 407 -7.51 24.44 -10.26
C SER A 407 -8.82 23.67 -10.43
N SER A 408 -8.91 22.39 -10.07
CA SER A 408 -10.16 21.60 -10.14
C SER A 408 -11.25 22.23 -9.27
N THR A 409 -12.50 22.13 -9.72
CA THR A 409 -13.68 22.48 -8.90
C THR A 409 -14.73 21.37 -8.89
N SER A 410 -14.31 20.17 -9.27
CA SER A 410 -15.14 18.97 -9.16
C SER A 410 -15.65 18.80 -7.72
N ASN A 411 -16.91 18.38 -7.57
CA ASN A 411 -17.42 17.97 -6.27
C ASN A 411 -16.88 16.57 -5.95
N LEU A 412 -16.56 16.32 -4.68
CA LEU A 412 -16.03 15.04 -4.23
C LEU A 412 -16.89 14.47 -3.10
N LEU A 413 -17.47 13.29 -3.32
CA LEU A 413 -18.06 12.48 -2.26
C LEU A 413 -17.02 11.48 -1.77
N VAL A 414 -16.56 11.67 -0.53
CA VAL A 414 -15.64 10.75 0.12
C VAL A 414 -16.42 9.81 1.04
N LEU A 415 -16.34 8.51 0.73
CA LEU A 415 -16.97 7.41 1.47
C LEU A 415 -15.88 6.65 2.23
N PRO A 416 -15.68 6.90 3.54
CA PRO A 416 -14.81 6.03 4.32
C PRO A 416 -15.41 4.62 4.40
N ILE A 417 -14.54 3.61 4.39
CA ILE A 417 -14.93 2.28 4.83
C ILE A 417 -15.19 2.36 6.33
N GLU A 418 -16.37 1.92 6.74
CA GLU A 418 -16.76 1.83 8.16
C GLU A 418 -15.74 1.03 8.95
N GLU A 419 -15.37 1.56 10.12
CA GLU A 419 -14.41 0.94 11.04
C GLU A 419 -12.97 0.92 10.50
N HIS A 420 -12.72 1.46 9.29
CA HIS A 420 -11.38 1.64 8.76
C HIS A 420 -10.82 2.99 9.18
N ASN A 421 -10.26 3.03 10.38
CA ASN A 421 -9.65 4.19 11.01
C ASN A 421 -8.87 5.16 10.13
N GLU A 422 -7.92 4.65 9.35
CA GLU A 422 -7.12 5.50 8.46
C GLU A 422 -8.02 6.23 7.46
N GLN A 423 -9.00 5.54 6.89
CA GLN A 423 -9.93 6.10 5.91
C GLN A 423 -10.90 7.09 6.55
N GLU A 424 -11.38 6.80 7.76
CA GLU A 424 -12.19 7.74 8.54
C GLU A 424 -11.39 8.99 8.93
N ALA A 425 -10.15 8.83 9.40
CA ALA A 425 -9.23 9.93 9.68
C ALA A 425 -8.93 10.75 8.43
N ASN A 426 -8.73 10.10 7.27
CA ASN A 426 -8.55 10.76 5.99
C ASN A 426 -9.78 11.59 5.61
N ALA A 427 -10.97 11.03 5.74
CA ALA A 427 -12.22 11.74 5.46
C ALA A 427 -12.40 12.95 6.39
N LEU A 428 -12.16 12.78 7.70
CA LEU A 428 -12.23 13.85 8.70
C LEU A 428 -11.19 14.95 8.46
N TYR A 429 -9.97 14.59 8.07
CA TYR A 429 -8.94 15.55 7.71
C TYR A 429 -9.38 16.41 6.52
N LEU A 430 -9.89 15.77 5.46
CA LEU A 430 -10.31 16.47 4.26
C LEU A 430 -11.55 17.37 4.48
N GLN A 431 -12.44 17.01 5.42
CA GLN A 431 -13.57 17.88 5.81
C GLN A 431 -13.10 19.18 6.46
N LYS A 432 -11.96 19.16 7.14
CA LYS A 432 -11.37 20.31 7.82
C LYS A 432 -10.36 21.05 6.93
N HIS A 433 -10.00 20.49 5.79
CA HIS A 433 -9.02 21.06 4.89
C HIS A 433 -9.55 22.33 4.22
N SER A 434 -8.78 23.41 4.27
CA SER A 434 -9.18 24.78 3.91
C SER A 434 -9.79 24.92 2.50
N ILE A 435 -9.25 24.17 1.53
CA ILE A 435 -9.72 24.15 0.14
C ILE A 435 -10.84 23.11 -0.04
N MET A 436 -10.56 21.85 0.28
CA MET A 436 -11.44 20.71 0.02
C MET A 436 -12.79 20.74 0.75
N ALA A 437 -12.87 21.36 1.93
CA ALA A 437 -14.12 21.45 2.69
C ALA A 437 -15.28 22.04 1.86
N LYS A 438 -14.98 22.93 0.90
CA LYS A 438 -15.97 23.58 0.02
C LYS A 438 -16.52 22.66 -1.07
N TYR A 439 -15.77 21.63 -1.46
CA TYR A 439 -16.11 20.73 -2.56
C TYR A 439 -16.50 19.33 -2.07
N MET A 440 -16.22 19.02 -0.80
CA MET A 440 -16.50 17.72 -0.25
C MET A 440 -17.92 17.57 0.30
N THR A 441 -18.52 16.42 -0.01
CA THR A 441 -19.56 15.78 0.80
C THR A 441 -18.92 14.56 1.45
N SER A 442 -19.09 14.38 2.75
CA SER A 442 -18.56 13.20 3.44
C SER A 442 -19.67 12.25 3.87
N GLY A 443 -19.52 10.96 3.58
CA GLY A 443 -20.47 9.93 3.98
C GLY A 443 -20.06 9.16 5.23
N LEU A 444 -19.83 9.83 6.38
CA LEU A 444 -19.51 9.16 7.67
C LEU A 444 -20.68 8.34 8.28
N ASN A 445 -21.69 8.01 7.47
CA ASN A 445 -22.86 7.16 7.71
C ASN A 445 -23.96 7.61 8.68
N LYS A 446 -25.16 7.59 8.10
CA LYS A 446 -26.35 6.84 8.57
C LYS A 446 -27.40 6.69 7.44
N ASN A 447 -27.27 7.43 6.32
CA ASN A 447 -28.12 7.25 5.14
C ASN A 447 -27.37 7.62 3.83
N LEU A 448 -26.85 6.61 3.11
CA LEU A 448 -26.12 6.79 1.85
C LEU A 448 -26.99 7.45 0.77
N SER A 449 -28.28 7.14 0.69
CA SER A 449 -29.21 7.77 -0.28
C SER A 449 -29.27 9.27 -0.07
N ASN A 450 -29.45 9.73 1.17
CA ASN A 450 -29.46 11.17 1.48
C ASN A 450 -28.11 11.84 1.16
N THR A 451 -27.00 11.13 1.41
CA THR A 451 -25.67 11.64 1.06
C THR A 451 -25.50 11.79 -0.46
N LEU A 452 -25.99 10.83 -1.24
CA LEU A 452 -26.00 10.88 -2.71
C LEU A 452 -26.90 11.99 -3.23
N ASP A 453 -28.12 12.13 -2.69
CA ASP A 453 -29.03 13.24 -3.00
C ASP A 453 -28.33 14.60 -2.78
N ASN A 454 -27.69 14.78 -1.62
CA ASN A 454 -26.97 16.01 -1.30
C ASN A 454 -25.79 16.26 -2.24
N PHE A 455 -25.05 15.22 -2.62
CA PHE A 455 -23.95 15.32 -3.57
C PHE A 455 -24.42 15.72 -4.98
N PHE A 456 -25.45 15.06 -5.51
CA PHE A 456 -25.96 15.37 -6.85
C PHE A 456 -26.67 16.72 -6.92
N LYS A 457 -27.23 17.23 -5.81
CA LYS A 457 -27.80 18.59 -5.74
C LYS A 457 -26.75 19.71 -5.73
N ARG A 458 -25.46 19.42 -5.51
CA ARG A 458 -24.43 20.48 -5.50
C ARG A 458 -24.33 21.11 -6.88
N PRO A 459 -24.25 22.45 -6.96
CA PRO A 459 -24.05 23.13 -8.23
C PRO A 459 -22.68 22.78 -8.82
N LEU A 460 -22.61 22.80 -10.14
CA LEU A 460 -21.34 22.79 -10.85
C LEU A 460 -20.70 24.17 -10.71
N ALA A 461 -19.42 24.21 -10.35
CA ALA A 461 -18.65 25.44 -10.45
C ALA A 461 -18.41 25.75 -11.93
N THR A 462 -19.05 26.80 -12.42
CA THR A 462 -18.95 27.28 -13.80
C THR A 462 -18.02 28.47 -13.86
N SER A 463 -16.71 28.23 -13.83
CA SER A 463 -15.72 29.25 -14.19
C SER A 463 -15.12 28.92 -15.54
N ALA A 464 -15.14 29.89 -16.46
CA ALA A 464 -14.41 29.79 -17.72
C ALA A 464 -12.92 29.66 -17.39
N ARG A 465 -12.34 28.51 -17.71
CA ARG A 465 -10.95 28.18 -17.40
C ARG A 465 -10.31 27.49 -18.59
N ASP A 466 -9.04 27.79 -18.79
CA ASP A 466 -8.19 27.04 -19.69
C ASP A 466 -7.56 25.85 -18.97
N MET A 467 -6.93 24.98 -19.75
CA MET A 467 -6.30 23.76 -19.25
C MET A 467 -4.89 23.99 -18.68
N ARG A 468 -4.37 25.23 -18.62
CA ARG A 468 -2.97 25.49 -18.24
C ARG A 468 -2.62 24.98 -16.85
N SER A 469 -3.47 25.23 -15.85
CA SER A 469 -3.24 24.73 -14.48
C SER A 469 -3.22 23.20 -14.42
N LEU A 470 -4.13 22.54 -15.14
CA LEU A 470 -4.14 21.09 -15.21
C LEU A 470 -2.87 20.55 -15.88
N PHE A 471 -2.44 21.15 -17.00
CA PHE A 471 -1.20 20.77 -17.69
C PHE A 471 0.02 20.91 -16.76
N SER A 472 0.13 22.04 -16.07
CA SER A 472 1.20 22.27 -15.10
C SER A 472 1.17 21.24 -13.96
N ALA A 473 -0.01 20.91 -13.43
CA ALA A 473 -0.17 19.91 -12.38
C ALA A 473 0.21 18.50 -12.86
N VAL A 474 -0.25 18.06 -14.03
CA VAL A 474 0.02 16.69 -14.52
C VAL A 474 1.44 16.49 -15.05
N GLN A 475 2.12 17.58 -15.42
CA GLN A 475 3.53 17.57 -15.83
C GLN A 475 4.49 17.76 -14.65
N ASN A 476 3.98 17.99 -13.44
CA ASN A 476 4.83 18.19 -12.27
C ASN A 476 5.62 16.91 -11.95
N GLU A 477 6.94 17.00 -12.04
CA GLU A 477 7.85 15.89 -11.72
C GLU A 477 8.12 15.74 -10.22
N GLU A 478 7.87 16.79 -9.43
CA GLU A 478 7.98 16.81 -7.96
C GLU A 478 6.84 16.04 -7.31
N THR A 479 6.94 14.73 -7.44
CA THR A 479 5.99 13.77 -6.90
C THR A 479 6.52 13.11 -5.63
N TYR A 480 5.64 12.44 -4.91
CA TYR A 480 6.00 11.60 -3.78
C TYR A 480 6.95 10.45 -4.17
N VAL A 481 6.77 9.87 -5.36
CA VAL A 481 7.69 8.85 -5.91
C VAL A 481 9.09 9.45 -6.08
N LYS A 482 9.18 10.65 -6.65
CA LYS A 482 10.44 11.39 -6.78
C LYS A 482 11.04 11.71 -5.42
N GLN A 483 10.26 12.26 -4.50
CA GLN A 483 10.72 12.59 -3.15
C GLN A 483 11.30 11.36 -2.45
N ALA A 484 10.60 10.22 -2.47
CA ALA A 484 11.07 9.00 -1.84
C ALA A 484 12.33 8.44 -2.52
N CYS A 485 12.41 8.49 -3.85
CA CYS A 485 13.60 8.11 -4.62
C CYS A 485 14.80 8.99 -4.25
N ASP A 486 14.63 10.32 -4.33
CA ASP A 486 15.70 11.29 -4.07
C ASP A 486 16.15 11.23 -2.59
N THR A 487 15.22 10.99 -1.66
CA THR A 487 15.52 10.78 -0.24
C THR A 487 16.33 9.50 -0.03
N LEU A 488 15.91 8.39 -0.65
CA LEU A 488 16.56 7.07 -0.51
C LEU A 488 18.01 7.08 -1.01
N PHE A 489 18.30 7.83 -2.07
CA PHE A 489 19.64 7.91 -2.66
C PHE A 489 20.42 9.17 -2.26
N GLY A 490 19.94 9.93 -1.26
CA GLY A 490 20.67 11.06 -0.67
C GLY A 490 20.71 12.33 -1.52
N ASP A 491 19.92 12.41 -2.59
CA ASP A 491 19.80 13.62 -3.44
C ASP A 491 18.96 14.70 -2.77
N ALA A 492 18.09 14.32 -1.82
CA ALA A 492 17.24 15.23 -1.08
C ALA A 492 17.20 14.88 0.41
N SER A 493 17.09 15.92 1.24
CA SER A 493 16.77 15.75 2.66
C SER A 493 15.27 15.48 2.85
N PRO A 494 14.88 14.64 3.84
CA PRO A 494 13.48 14.52 4.24
C PRO A 494 12.92 15.90 4.64
N SER A 495 11.66 16.16 4.28
CA SER A 495 10.97 17.38 4.69
C SER A 495 10.88 17.50 6.21
N GLU A 496 10.74 18.72 6.73
CA GLU A 496 10.59 18.95 8.18
C GLU A 496 9.44 18.12 8.76
N GLN A 497 8.31 18.05 8.06
CA GLN A 497 7.16 17.25 8.46
C GLN A 497 7.50 15.76 8.51
N SER A 498 8.22 15.23 7.52
CA SER A 498 8.67 13.84 7.51
C SER A 498 9.60 13.54 8.69
N ARG A 499 10.47 14.49 9.06
CA ARG A 499 11.33 14.37 10.26
C ARG A 499 10.51 14.37 11.55
N LYS A 500 9.47 15.21 11.66
CA LYS A 500 8.55 15.22 12.80
C LYS A 500 7.82 13.88 12.94
N PHE A 501 7.33 13.31 11.85
CA PHE A 501 6.74 11.97 11.86
C PHE A 501 7.74 10.90 12.29
N ALA A 502 8.96 10.89 11.73
CA ALA A 502 10.00 9.95 12.12
C ALA A 502 10.30 9.99 13.63
N LEU A 503 10.41 11.20 14.21
CA LEU A 503 10.62 11.38 15.65
C LEU A 503 9.41 10.90 16.46
N ARG A 504 8.18 11.18 16.00
CA ARG A 504 6.95 10.75 16.65
C ARG A 504 6.84 9.23 16.70
N GLU A 505 7.07 8.58 15.57
CA GLU A 505 7.06 7.13 15.42
C GLU A 505 8.11 6.47 16.34
N GLN A 506 9.32 7.02 16.41
CA GLN A 506 10.34 6.57 17.36
C GLN A 506 9.87 6.72 18.82
N GLY A 507 9.25 7.85 19.16
CA GLY A 507 8.69 8.11 20.49
C GLY A 507 7.60 7.09 20.87
N MET A 508 6.65 6.82 19.96
CA MET A 508 5.61 5.81 20.18
C MET A 508 6.19 4.39 20.31
N ARG A 509 7.23 4.07 19.54
CA ARG A 509 7.89 2.77 19.63
C ARG A 509 8.58 2.55 20.97
N ARG A 510 9.19 3.62 21.52
CA ARG A 510 9.88 3.63 22.83
C ARG A 510 8.93 3.76 24.01
N ASN A 511 7.68 4.16 23.79
CA ASN A 511 6.69 4.31 24.85
C ASN A 511 6.40 2.96 25.54
N HIS A 512 6.58 2.94 26.86
CA HIS A 512 6.40 1.74 27.67
C HIS A 512 4.94 1.28 27.73
N HIS A 513 3.98 2.19 27.95
CA HIS A 513 2.55 1.86 27.99
C HIS A 513 2.08 1.21 26.69
N LEU A 514 2.47 1.75 25.53
CA LEU A 514 2.16 1.14 24.24
C LEU A 514 2.81 -0.25 24.08
N THR A 515 4.01 -0.45 24.64
CA THR A 515 4.67 -1.76 24.66
C THR A 515 3.89 -2.80 25.44
N VAL A 516 3.44 -2.44 26.64
CA VAL A 516 2.65 -3.30 27.51
C VAL A 516 1.33 -3.70 26.85
N HIS A 517 0.62 -2.75 26.24
CA HIS A 517 -0.61 -3.02 25.50
C HIS A 517 -0.40 -3.98 24.33
N ARG A 518 0.68 -3.81 23.55
CA ARG A 518 1.05 -4.76 22.49
C ARG A 518 1.32 -6.18 23.02
N ARG A 519 1.93 -6.29 24.20
CA ARG A 519 2.17 -7.59 24.85
C ARG A 519 0.86 -8.21 25.31
N PHE A 520 -0.04 -7.42 25.88
CA PHE A 520 -1.37 -7.87 26.28
C PHE A 520 -2.19 -8.38 25.08
N PHE A 521 -2.24 -7.63 23.97
CA PHE A 521 -2.94 -8.08 22.76
C PHE A 521 -2.39 -9.42 22.21
N LYS A 522 -1.08 -9.64 22.32
CA LYS A 522 -0.46 -10.92 21.95
C LYS A 522 -0.85 -12.05 22.89
N LEU A 523 -0.84 -11.82 24.20
CA LEU A 523 -1.26 -12.80 25.19
C LEU A 523 -2.68 -13.27 24.88
N VAL A 524 -3.62 -12.33 24.76
CA VAL A 524 -5.04 -12.64 24.52
C VAL A 524 -5.22 -13.36 23.20
N GLY A 525 -4.57 -12.90 22.11
CA GLY A 525 -4.72 -13.52 20.80
C GLY A 525 -4.15 -14.94 20.73
N GLN A 526 -3.01 -15.20 21.39
CA GLN A 526 -2.44 -16.54 21.42
C GLN A 526 -3.25 -17.49 22.33
N LEU A 527 -3.85 -16.99 23.40
CA LEU A 527 -4.77 -17.76 24.23
C LEU A 527 -6.04 -18.13 23.44
N ASP A 528 -6.63 -17.18 22.71
CA ASP A 528 -7.80 -17.43 21.86
C ASP A 528 -7.48 -18.44 20.75
N ASP A 529 -6.34 -18.28 20.07
CA ASP A 529 -5.89 -19.19 19.01
C ASP A 529 -5.67 -20.64 19.48
N ASN A 530 -5.36 -20.85 20.76
CA ASN A 530 -5.17 -22.17 21.35
C ASN A 530 -6.48 -22.88 21.72
N ILE A 531 -7.60 -22.15 21.83
CA ILE A 531 -8.89 -22.77 22.15
C ILE A 531 -9.33 -23.68 21.00
N GLY A 532 -9.61 -24.95 21.32
CA GLY A 532 -10.06 -25.94 20.34
C GLY A 532 -8.95 -26.59 19.52
N ARG A 533 -7.66 -26.30 19.80
CA ARG A 533 -6.55 -27.08 19.26
C ARG A 533 -6.37 -28.37 20.05
N GLU A 534 -6.18 -29.48 19.34
CA GLU A 534 -5.82 -30.77 19.97
C GLU A 534 -4.51 -30.67 20.76
N VAL A 535 -3.54 -29.89 20.25
CA VAL A 535 -2.27 -29.60 20.91
C VAL A 535 -2.04 -28.09 20.97
N PRO A 536 -2.20 -27.46 22.15
CA PRO A 536 -1.93 -26.04 22.33
C PRO A 536 -0.47 -25.68 22.06
N GLN A 537 -0.23 -24.53 21.43
CA GLN A 537 1.12 -23.99 21.26
C GLN A 537 1.52 -23.18 22.50
N GLY A 538 2.81 -23.18 22.85
CA GLY A 538 3.31 -22.36 23.96
C GLY A 538 3.10 -20.86 23.72
N ILE A 539 2.70 -20.13 24.75
CA ILE A 539 2.44 -18.68 24.71
C ILE A 539 3.76 -17.92 24.83
N LYS A 540 3.98 -16.93 23.95
CA LYS A 540 5.25 -16.20 23.84
C LYS A 540 5.02 -14.74 23.47
N LEU A 541 5.41 -13.78 24.32
CA LEU A 541 5.17 -12.35 24.07
C LEU A 541 6.17 -11.72 23.09
N THR A 542 7.43 -12.14 23.12
CA THR A 542 8.47 -11.69 22.18
C THR A 542 9.32 -12.88 21.75
N THR A 543 10.06 -12.74 20.64
CA THR A 543 10.93 -13.81 20.15
C THR A 543 12.03 -14.23 21.13
N SER A 544 12.38 -13.37 22.11
CA SER A 544 13.39 -13.64 23.14
C SER A 544 12.84 -14.28 24.41
N HIS A 545 11.52 -14.26 24.65
CA HIS A 545 10.93 -14.92 25.81
C HIS A 545 10.94 -16.43 25.63
N GLN A 546 11.06 -17.20 26.71
CA GLN A 546 10.72 -18.62 26.68
C GLN A 546 9.20 -18.77 26.52
N ALA A 547 8.76 -19.78 25.77
CA ALA A 547 7.34 -20.06 25.66
C ALA A 547 6.83 -20.69 26.96
N ILE A 548 5.67 -20.24 27.46
CA ILE A 548 5.01 -20.79 28.63
C ILE A 548 3.79 -21.63 28.22
N SER A 549 3.31 -22.49 29.12
CA SER A 549 2.11 -23.29 28.84
C SER A 549 0.86 -22.40 28.76
N GLN A 550 -0.21 -22.91 28.13
CA GLN A 550 -1.50 -22.23 28.10
C GLN A 550 -2.05 -22.02 29.53
N GLN A 551 -1.94 -23.03 30.39
CA GLN A 551 -2.43 -22.94 31.77
C GLN A 551 -1.67 -21.85 32.54
N GLU A 552 -0.34 -21.83 32.44
CA GLU A 552 0.47 -20.80 33.11
C GLU A 552 0.13 -19.39 32.60
N ALA A 553 -0.13 -19.24 31.30
CA ALA A 553 -0.56 -17.96 30.73
C ALA A 553 -1.95 -17.53 31.23
N LEU A 554 -2.87 -18.48 31.42
CA LEU A 554 -4.19 -18.22 32.02
C LEU A 554 -4.05 -17.81 33.47
N ASP A 555 -3.26 -18.52 34.28
CA ASP A 555 -3.02 -18.19 35.68
C ASP A 555 -2.47 -16.76 35.82
N LYS A 556 -1.51 -16.40 34.96
CA LYS A 556 -0.98 -15.02 34.89
C LYS A 556 -2.03 -14.00 34.47
N LEU A 557 -2.95 -14.34 33.56
CA LEU A 557 -4.04 -13.43 33.15
C LEU A 557 -5.03 -13.16 34.28
N MET A 558 -5.31 -14.16 35.11
CA MET A 558 -6.28 -14.07 36.20
C MET A 558 -5.78 -13.26 37.40
N ASP A 559 -4.48 -13.29 37.68
CA ASP A 559 -3.87 -12.51 38.76
C ASP A 559 -3.19 -11.23 38.24
N THR A 560 -3.60 -10.07 38.75
CA THR A 560 -3.05 -8.78 38.32
C THR A 560 -1.55 -8.64 38.58
N THR A 561 -1.05 -9.18 39.68
CA THR A 561 0.39 -9.10 40.02
C THR A 561 1.22 -9.90 39.04
N SER A 562 0.80 -11.13 38.79
CA SER A 562 1.43 -12.05 37.85
C SER A 562 1.34 -11.53 36.42
N LEU A 563 0.20 -10.92 36.03
CA LEU A 563 0.03 -10.26 34.74
C LEU A 563 1.01 -9.11 34.58
N ALA A 564 1.14 -8.25 35.59
CA ALA A 564 2.06 -7.12 35.57
C ALA A 564 3.51 -7.57 35.37
N LEU A 565 3.96 -8.56 36.13
CA LEU A 565 5.30 -9.15 35.98
C LEU A 565 5.51 -9.74 34.58
N PHE A 566 4.52 -10.45 34.05
CA PHE A 566 4.63 -11.10 32.75
C PHE A 566 4.67 -10.11 31.58
N LEU A 567 3.94 -9.01 31.69
CA LEU A 567 3.96 -7.93 30.71
C LEU A 567 5.16 -6.97 30.91
N GLU A 568 5.94 -7.19 31.97
CA GLU A 568 7.03 -6.36 32.49
C GLU A 568 6.57 -4.92 32.79
N THR A 569 5.56 -4.77 33.63
CA THR A 569 4.96 -3.48 34.00
C THR A 569 4.54 -3.43 35.46
N ASP A 570 4.01 -2.30 35.92
CA ASP A 570 3.46 -2.14 37.26
C ASP A 570 1.98 -2.59 37.33
N GLN A 571 1.49 -2.85 38.54
CA GLN A 571 0.13 -3.34 38.76
C GLN A 571 -0.95 -2.34 38.30
N ASN A 572 -0.73 -1.02 38.42
CA ASN A 572 -1.72 -0.02 38.02
C ASN A 572 -1.86 -0.01 36.48
N THR A 573 -0.75 -0.09 35.76
CA THR A 573 -0.75 -0.24 34.31
C THR A 573 -1.42 -1.55 33.88
N ALA A 574 -1.17 -2.66 34.59
CA ALA A 574 -1.85 -3.92 34.30
C ALA A 574 -3.37 -3.86 34.56
N GLN A 575 -3.82 -3.20 35.63
CA GLN A 575 -5.25 -3.04 35.94
C GLN A 575 -6.00 -2.18 34.93
N SER A 576 -5.31 -1.24 34.29
CA SER A 576 -5.90 -0.33 33.30
C SER A 576 -5.91 -0.89 31.87
N LEU A 577 -5.53 -2.16 31.68
CA LEU A 577 -5.55 -2.81 30.37
C LEU A 577 -6.98 -2.85 29.79
N PRO A 578 -7.13 -2.64 28.47
CA PRO A 578 -8.44 -2.52 27.84
C PRO A 578 -9.22 -3.82 27.98
N MET A 579 -10.47 -3.71 28.45
CA MET A 579 -11.42 -4.82 28.57
C MET A 579 -10.94 -5.98 29.46
N LEU A 580 -9.97 -5.78 30.35
CA LEU A 580 -9.35 -6.84 31.15
C LEU A 580 -10.38 -7.74 31.86
N GLU A 581 -11.37 -7.16 32.54
CA GLU A 581 -12.39 -7.94 33.27
C GLU A 581 -13.30 -8.77 32.34
N LYS A 582 -13.63 -8.24 31.15
CA LYS A 582 -14.39 -8.99 30.14
C LYS A 582 -13.57 -10.16 29.59
N ILE A 583 -12.28 -9.93 29.37
CA ILE A 583 -11.33 -10.94 28.89
C ILE A 583 -11.15 -12.03 29.95
N ARG A 584 -10.97 -11.67 31.22
CA ARG A 584 -10.93 -12.64 32.33
C ARG A 584 -12.20 -13.47 32.39
N ALA A 585 -13.37 -12.85 32.31
CA ALA A 585 -14.64 -13.57 32.32
C ALA A 585 -14.74 -14.61 31.18
N ILE A 586 -14.24 -14.28 29.99
CA ILE A 586 -14.22 -15.18 28.82
C ILE A 586 -13.31 -16.39 29.00
N PHE A 587 -12.16 -16.21 29.64
CA PHE A 587 -11.22 -17.30 29.86
C PHE A 587 -11.50 -18.07 31.17
N GLN A 588 -12.32 -17.53 32.07
CA GLN A 588 -12.80 -18.21 33.29
C GLN A 588 -14.04 -19.07 33.05
N LYS A 589 -15.02 -18.51 32.34
CA LYS A 589 -16.25 -19.22 31.98
C LYS A 589 -15.98 -19.87 30.64
N ASN A 590 -16.32 -21.14 30.42
CA ASN A 590 -16.36 -21.72 29.08
C ASN A 590 -17.48 -21.07 28.24
N ILE A 591 -17.34 -19.76 27.97
CA ILE A 591 -18.28 -18.96 27.19
C ILE A 591 -18.29 -19.54 25.77
N ASN A 592 -19.47 -19.59 25.16
CA ASN A 592 -19.61 -20.08 23.80
C ASN A 592 -18.69 -19.29 22.83
N ALA A 593 -18.33 -19.95 21.72
CA ALA A 593 -17.33 -19.41 20.80
C ALA A 593 -17.74 -18.05 20.17
N GLU A 594 -19.05 -17.78 20.06
CA GLU A 594 -19.58 -16.57 19.43
C GLU A 594 -19.36 -15.32 20.30
N GLU A 595 -19.66 -15.40 21.59
CA GLU A 595 -19.48 -14.27 22.52
C GLU A 595 -18.00 -13.99 22.77
N ARG A 596 -17.15 -15.03 22.80
CA ARG A 596 -15.69 -14.87 22.80
C ARG A 596 -15.20 -14.14 21.55
N ALA A 597 -15.63 -14.56 20.37
CA ALA A 597 -15.25 -13.92 19.10
C ALA A 597 -15.61 -12.43 19.09
N LYS A 598 -16.82 -12.07 19.55
CA LYS A 598 -17.28 -10.66 19.64
C LYS A 598 -16.41 -9.81 20.55
N VAL A 599 -15.94 -10.34 21.68
CA VAL A 599 -15.10 -9.57 22.61
C VAL A 599 -13.67 -9.47 22.14
N THR A 600 -13.11 -10.55 21.58
CA THR A 600 -11.78 -10.53 20.97
C THR A 600 -11.75 -9.57 19.77
N GLU A 601 -12.79 -9.57 18.93
CA GLU A 601 -12.99 -8.61 17.85
C GLU A 601 -13.07 -7.17 18.38
N LYS A 602 -13.91 -6.91 19.40
CA LYS A 602 -13.98 -5.59 20.05
C LYS A 602 -12.66 -5.16 20.70
N LEU A 603 -11.87 -6.07 21.24
CA LEU A 603 -10.54 -5.76 21.79
C LEU A 603 -9.59 -5.31 20.68
N TYR A 604 -9.72 -5.88 19.48
CA TYR A 604 -8.92 -5.51 18.32
C TYR A 604 -9.48 -4.29 17.57
N GLN A 605 -10.77 -3.99 17.69
CA GLN A 605 -11.39 -2.75 17.20
C GLN A 605 -11.21 -1.58 18.16
N SER A 606 -11.25 -1.77 19.48
CA SER A 606 -11.07 -0.74 20.52
C SER A 606 -9.80 0.12 20.39
N PRO A 607 -8.65 -0.38 19.91
CA PRO A 607 -7.49 0.45 19.60
C PRO A 607 -7.70 1.39 18.40
N TYR A 608 -8.69 1.09 17.57
CA TYR A 608 -9.00 1.79 16.35
C TYR A 608 -10.28 2.66 16.51
N THR A 609 -11.42 2.11 16.92
CA THR A 609 -12.62 2.89 17.21
C THR A 609 -12.46 3.63 18.53
N GLY A 610 -12.13 4.92 18.48
CA GLY A 610 -12.11 5.77 19.67
C GLY A 610 -13.45 5.68 20.40
N PHE A 611 -13.42 5.25 21.65
CA PHE A 611 -14.47 5.61 22.60
C PHE A 611 -14.32 7.08 22.99
#